data_AF-A0A920IG49-F1
#
_entry.id   AF-A0A920IG49-F1
#
_cell.length_a   1.000
_cell.length_b   1.000
_cell.length_c   1.000
_cell.angle_alpha   90.00
_cell.angle_beta   90.00
_cell.angle_gamma   90.00
#
_symmetry.space_group_name_H-M   'P 1'
#
loop_
_entity.id
_entity.type
_entity.pdbx_description
1 polymer ?
#
loop_
_entity_poly.entity_id
_entity_poly.type
_entity_poly.pdbx_seq_one_letter_code
_entity_poly.pdbx_strand_id
1 'polypeptide(L)'
;MEAGGTTLDEFLSDIEQGFYITELMGSSVSLTTGDYSRGASGFWIENGKVTWPATEATIAGNLKDIFMDMLPASDLELTQSIAAPSVFIKQLMVAGS
;
A
#
# COMPACT_ATOMS: atom_id res chain seq x y z
N MET A 1 -8.47 -12.66 -0.14
CA MET A 1 -7.10 -12.85 0.40
C MET A 1 -7.25 -13.28 1.84
N GLU A 2 -6.46 -14.22 2.33
CA GLU A 2 -6.49 -14.62 3.74
C GLU A 2 -5.72 -13.61 4.59
N ALA A 3 -6.07 -13.51 5.88
CA ALA A 3 -5.35 -12.68 6.82
C ALA A 3 -3.93 -13.23 7.07
N GLY A 4 -2.97 -12.33 7.26
CA GLY A 4 -1.64 -12.68 7.72
C GLY A 4 -1.57 -12.85 9.23
N GLY A 5 -0.37 -13.19 9.72
CA GLY A 5 -0.09 -13.31 11.16
C GLY A 5 0.42 -12.03 11.82
N THR A 6 0.86 -11.05 11.03
CA THR A 6 1.46 -9.79 11.51
C THR A 6 0.42 -8.69 11.58
N THR A 7 0.40 -7.93 12.67
CA THR A 7 -0.52 -6.80 12.80
C THR A 7 -0.09 -5.61 11.94
N LEU A 8 -1.01 -4.70 11.64
CA LEU A 8 -0.68 -3.45 10.95
C LEU A 8 0.36 -2.63 11.73
N ASP A 9 0.23 -2.55 13.06
CA ASP A 9 1.15 -1.80 13.92
C ASP A 9 2.57 -2.39 13.91
N GLU A 10 2.69 -3.73 13.86
CA GLU A 10 3.98 -4.41 13.69
C GLU A 10 4.61 -4.11 12.33
N PHE A 11 3.83 -4.11 11.25
CA PHE A 11 4.33 -3.69 9.93
C PHE A 11 4.78 -2.23 9.94
N LEU A 12 3.98 -1.33 10.51
CA LEU A 12 4.33 0.09 10.60
C LEU A 12 5.62 0.28 11.38
N SER A 13 5.78 -0.41 12.51
CA SER A 13 6.93 -0.31 13.41
C SER A 13 8.26 -0.74 12.77
N ASP A 14 8.24 -1.64 11.78
CA ASP A 14 9.44 -2.13 11.08
C ASP A 14 9.91 -1.18 9.96
N ILE A 15 9.10 -0.17 9.61
CA ILE A 15 9.37 0.72 8.48
C ILE A 15 10.22 1.92 8.93
N GLU A 16 11.46 1.99 8.46
CA GLU A 16 12.33 3.16 8.68
C GLU A 16 11.81 4.39 7.90
N GLN A 17 11.46 4.21 6.64
CA GLN A 17 10.80 5.22 5.81
C GLN A 17 9.82 4.56 4.84
N GLY A 18 8.57 5.04 4.80
CA GLY A 18 7.56 4.47 3.92
C GLY A 18 6.34 5.36 3.76
N PHE A 19 5.37 4.90 2.96
CA PHE A 19 4.15 5.64 2.69
C PHE A 19 2.92 4.79 3.02
N TYR A 20 2.17 5.21 4.04
CA TYR A 20 0.92 4.59 4.43
C TYR A 20 -0.22 5.16 3.61
N ILE A 21 -0.69 4.41 2.62
CA ILE A 21 -1.72 4.85 1.68
C ILE A 21 -3.10 4.54 2.24
N THR A 22 -3.96 5.56 2.33
CA THR A 22 -5.35 5.41 2.77
C THR A 22 -6.36 5.69 1.66
N GLU A 23 -5.94 6.38 0.60
CA GLU A 23 -6.80 6.70 -0.53
C GLU A 23 -6.04 6.60 -1.86
N LEU A 24 -6.71 6.10 -2.91
CA LEU A 24 -6.18 5.99 -4.27
C LEU A 24 -7.08 6.73 -5.25
N MET A 25 -6.48 7.56 -6.10
CA MET A 25 -7.17 8.45 -7.04
C MET A 25 -6.77 8.14 -8.49
N GLY A 26 -7.72 8.30 -9.43
CA GLY A 26 -7.52 7.97 -10.84
C GLY A 26 -7.28 6.47 -11.08
N SER A 27 -7.09 6.05 -12.32
CA SER A 27 -6.73 4.66 -12.64
C SER A 27 -6.02 4.59 -13.99
N SER A 28 -4.69 4.44 -13.98
CA SER A 28 -3.91 4.10 -15.16
C SER A 28 -3.34 2.70 -14.96
N VAL A 29 -4.12 1.68 -15.32
CA VAL A 29 -3.69 0.28 -15.28
C VAL A 29 -3.77 -0.34 -16.67
N SER A 30 -2.68 -0.94 -17.12
CA SER A 30 -2.64 -1.73 -18.34
C SER A 30 -2.76 -3.20 -17.96
N LEU A 31 -3.90 -3.83 -18.24
CA LEU A 31 -4.09 -5.26 -17.95
C LEU A 31 -3.29 -6.17 -18.89
N THR A 32 -2.85 -5.66 -20.04
CA THR A 32 -2.05 -6.42 -21.01
C THR A 32 -0.58 -6.54 -20.57
N THR A 33 -0.01 -5.46 -20.01
CA THR A 33 1.41 -5.40 -19.62
C THR A 33 1.63 -5.45 -18.11
N GLY A 34 0.59 -5.17 -17.32
CA GLY A 34 0.66 -5.07 -15.87
C GLY A 34 1.12 -3.72 -15.36
N ASP A 35 1.39 -2.74 -16.22
CA ASP A 35 1.79 -1.39 -15.78
C ASP A 35 0.69 -0.75 -14.94
N TYR A 36 1.08 -0.28 -13.76
CA TYR A 36 0.19 0.31 -12.77
C TYR A 36 0.70 1.70 -12.38
N SER A 37 -0.18 2.70 -12.47
CA SER A 37 0.08 4.06 -12.02
C SER A 37 -1.20 4.71 -11.50
N ARG A 38 -1.17 5.25 -10.29
CA ARG A 38 -2.32 5.93 -9.65
C ARG A 38 -1.87 7.07 -8.76
N GLY A 39 -2.75 8.06 -8.59
CA GLY A 39 -2.62 9.02 -7.50
C GLY A 39 -2.89 8.32 -6.16
N ALA A 40 -2.23 8.76 -5.11
CA ALA A 40 -2.34 8.22 -3.77
C ALA A 40 -2.24 9.34 -2.73
N SER A 41 -3.02 9.20 -1.67
CA SER A 41 -3.00 10.07 -0.50
C SER A 41 -2.97 9.22 0.76
N GLY A 42 -2.36 9.76 1.81
CA GLY A 42 -2.14 9.03 3.05
C GLY A 42 -1.17 9.75 3.96
N PHE A 43 -0.23 9.02 4.55
CA PHE A 43 0.71 9.56 5.53
C PHE A 43 2.11 8.99 5.33
N TRP A 44 3.12 9.81 5.58
CA TRP A 44 4.50 9.31 5.67
C TRP A 44 4.71 8.50 6.95
N ILE A 45 5.56 7.49 6.84
CA ILE A 45 6.05 6.69 7.95
C ILE A 45 7.53 7.00 8.12
N GLU A 46 7.93 7.35 9.34
CA GLU A 46 9.33 7.55 9.72
C GLU A 46 9.62 6.86 11.05
N ASN A 47 10.67 6.05 11.09
CA ASN A 47 11.12 5.32 12.27
C ASN A 47 9.97 4.59 12.99
N GLY A 48 9.17 3.88 12.22
CA GLY A 48 8.05 3.09 12.73
C GLY A 48 6.76 3.87 13.00
N LYS A 49 6.72 5.18 12.73
CA LYS A 49 5.61 6.06 13.13
C LYS A 49 5.01 6.80 11.96
N VAL A 50 3.68 6.86 11.95
CA VAL A 50 2.93 7.73 11.04
C VAL A 50 3.16 9.19 11.43
N THR A 51 3.67 10.01 10.51
CA THR A 51 4.08 11.39 10.79
C THR A 51 3.13 12.40 10.17
N TRP A 52 3.41 12.92 8.98
CA TRP A 52 2.60 13.96 8.34
C TRP A 52 1.76 13.41 7.18
N PRO A 53 0.59 14.03 6.91
CA PRO A 53 -0.21 13.68 5.75
C PRO A 53 0.55 14.01 4.46
N ALA A 54 0.38 13.15 3.45
CA ALA A 54 0.82 13.40 2.10
C ALA A 54 -0.38 13.33 1.16
N THR A 55 -0.49 14.34 0.30
CA THR A 55 -1.52 14.44 -0.72
C THR A 55 -0.82 14.52 -2.08
N GLU A 56 -1.49 14.05 -3.13
CA GLU A 56 -1.02 14.19 -4.53
C GLU A 56 0.28 13.42 -4.83
N ALA A 57 0.55 12.31 -4.12
CA ALA A 57 1.60 11.38 -4.53
C ALA A 57 1.13 10.54 -5.73
N THR A 58 2.05 10.15 -6.58
CA THR A 58 1.84 9.17 -7.65
C THR A 58 2.60 7.91 -7.32
N ILE A 59 1.91 6.78 -7.26
CA ILE A 59 2.52 5.47 -7.12
C ILE A 59 2.59 4.78 -8.48
N ALA A 60 3.71 4.09 -8.75
CA ALA A 60 3.90 3.36 -9.99
C ALA A 60 4.65 2.04 -9.78
N GLY A 61 4.36 1.05 -10.61
CA GLY A 61 5.00 -0.26 -10.60
C GLY A 61 4.36 -1.22 -11.60
N ASN A 62 4.72 -2.51 -11.52
CA ASN A 62 4.04 -3.56 -12.26
C ASN A 62 3.18 -4.42 -11.30
N LEU A 63 1.93 -4.69 -11.69
CA LEU A 63 1.00 -5.49 -10.90
C LEU A 63 1.57 -6.86 -10.53
N LYS A 64 2.34 -7.50 -11.42
CA LYS A 64 2.94 -8.80 -11.16
C LYS A 64 3.86 -8.74 -9.94
N ASP A 65 4.74 -7.75 -9.90
CA ASP A 65 5.72 -7.59 -8.82
C ASP A 65 4.99 -7.18 -7.54
N ILE A 66 4.03 -6.26 -7.63
CA ILE A 66 3.20 -5.83 -6.50
C ILE A 66 2.49 -7.02 -5.84
N PHE A 67 1.88 -7.91 -6.63
CA PHE A 67 1.19 -9.08 -6.08
C PHE A 67 2.16 -10.15 -5.54
N MET A 68 3.36 -10.27 -6.11
CA MET A 68 4.38 -11.20 -5.61
C MET A 68 5.00 -10.75 -4.28
N ASP A 69 5.12 -9.44 -4.08
CA ASP A 69 5.74 -8.85 -2.89
C ASP A 69 4.73 -8.44 -1.81
N MET A 70 3.43 -8.70 -2.00
CA MET A 70 2.41 -8.31 -1.02
C MET A 70 2.44 -9.23 0.21
N LEU A 71 2.42 -8.61 1.39
CA LEU A 71 2.27 -9.30 2.67
C LEU A 71 0.95 -8.84 3.32
N PRO A 72 -0.01 -9.73 3.58
CA PRO A 72 -1.23 -9.38 4.29
C PRO A 72 -0.97 -9.15 5.78
N ALA A 73 -1.66 -8.18 6.35
CA ALA A 73 -1.80 -8.02 7.79
C ALA A 73 -2.93 -8.88 8.36
N SER A 74 -3.05 -8.89 9.68
CA SER A 74 -4.03 -9.68 10.42
C SER A 74 -5.42 -9.03 10.53
N ASP A 75 -5.60 -7.82 9.99
CA ASP A 75 -6.78 -6.95 10.16
C ASP A 75 -7.86 -7.19 9.09
N LEU A 76 -8.09 -8.44 8.70
CA LEU A 76 -9.13 -8.78 7.74
C LEU A 76 -10.53 -8.62 8.34
N GLU A 77 -11.31 -7.69 7.78
CA GLU A 77 -12.73 -7.51 8.12
C GLU A 77 -13.64 -8.01 6.99
N LEU A 78 -14.51 -8.97 7.28
CA LEU A 78 -15.44 -9.56 6.30
C LEU A 78 -16.77 -8.80 6.18
N THR A 79 -16.70 -7.47 6.23
CA THR A 79 -17.88 -6.59 6.23
C THR A 79 -18.35 -6.19 4.82
N GLN A 80 -17.55 -6.49 3.79
CA GLN A 80 -17.80 -6.12 2.40
C GLN A 80 -17.78 -7.33 1.46
N SER A 81 -18.39 -7.19 0.27
CA SER A 81 -18.40 -8.23 -0.77
C SER A 81 -17.01 -8.57 -1.30
N ILE A 82 -16.07 -7.62 -1.23
CA ILE A 82 -14.65 -7.81 -1.47
C ILE A 82 -13.93 -7.40 -0.19
N ALA A 83 -13.38 -8.37 0.53
CA ALA A 83 -12.64 -8.15 1.77
C ALA A 83 -11.16 -8.49 1.57
N ALA A 84 -10.30 -7.62 2.05
CA ALA A 84 -8.86 -7.79 2.11
C ALA A 84 -8.34 -7.13 3.39
N PRO A 85 -7.29 -7.69 4.03
CA PRO A 85 -6.60 -7.01 5.12
C PRO A 85 -5.82 -5.80 4.59
N SER A 86 -5.21 -5.03 5.48
CA SER A 86 -4.12 -4.14 5.10
C SER A 86 -3.00 -4.94 4.44
N VAL A 87 -2.33 -4.33 3.47
CA VAL A 87 -1.28 -4.98 2.69
C VAL A 87 0.00 -4.18 2.74
N PHE A 88 1.10 -4.84 3.07
CA PHE A 88 2.43 -4.28 2.96
C PHE A 88 3.02 -4.65 1.61
N ILE A 89 3.59 -3.66 0.90
CA ILE A 89 4.28 -3.85 -0.37
C ILE A 89 5.71 -3.39 -0.16
N LYS A 90 6.65 -4.30 -0.38
CA LYS A 90 8.07 -4.07 -0.07
C LYS A 90 8.66 -2.88 -0.83
N GLN A 91 8.36 -2.77 -2.11
CA GLN A 91 8.89 -1.70 -2.96
C GLN A 91 7.84 -1.24 -3.96
N LEU A 92 7.65 0.08 -4.02
CA LEU A 92 6.84 0.74 -5.03
C LEU A 92 7.46 2.10 -5.35
N MET A 93 7.42 2.53 -6.61
CA MET A 93 7.89 3.86 -6.94
C MET A 93 6.87 4.87 -6.43
N VAL A 94 7.33 5.85 -5.65
CA VAL A 94 6.52 6.98 -5.19
C VAL A 94 7.13 8.24 -5.80
N ALA A 95 6.33 8.98 -6.56
CA ALA A 95 6.69 10.26 -7.15
C ALA A 95 5.73 11.33 -6.63
N GLY A 96 6.25 12.33 -5.94
CA GLY A 96 5.47 13.42 -5.33
C GLY A 96 6.44 14.44 -4.74
N SER A 97 5.95 15.65 -4.45
CA SER A 97 6.73 16.76 -3.90
C SER A 97 6.15 17.22 -2.57
#